data_AF-A0A352IWF1-F1
#
_entry.id   AF-A0A352IWF1-F1
#
_cell.length_a   1.000
_cell.length_b   1.000
_cell.length_c   1.000
_cell.angle_alpha   90.00
_cell.angle_beta   90.00
_cell.angle_gamma   90.00
#
_symmetry.space_group_name_H-M   'P 1'
#
loop_
_entity.id
_entity.type
_entity.pdbx_description
1 polymer ?
#
loop_
_entity_poly.entity_id
_entity_poly.type
_entity_poly.pdbx_seq_one_letter_code
_entity_poly.pdbx_strand_id
1 'polypeptide(L)'
;MGRMAAAGLLVTLGLLAQAALGQQASPSRPATTAVVELSELQETVHLDGVIEAVQQSTVSAQTSGTVQSLPYDVDDSVAAGDLIVQLEDSEQRSRLRQAQAGLEEAEAALADARQRFERI
;
A
#
# COMPACT_ATOMS: atom_id res chain seq x y z
N MET A 1 -84.67 -60.31 14.79
CA MET A 1 -83.39 -59.99 14.10
C MET A 1 -83.40 -58.50 13.72
N GLY A 2 -82.90 -57.58 14.57
CA GLY A 2 -82.93 -56.17 14.15
C GLY A 2 -82.63 -55.07 15.17
N ARG A 3 -82.29 -55.37 16.43
CA ARG A 3 -82.05 -54.32 17.45
C ARG A 3 -80.64 -54.31 18.07
N MET A 4 -79.75 -55.21 17.62
CA MET A 4 -78.35 -55.24 18.10
C MET A 4 -77.34 -54.62 17.11
N ALA A 5 -77.74 -54.29 15.88
CA ALA A 5 -76.85 -53.66 14.90
C ALA A 5 -76.71 -52.13 15.08
N ALA A 6 -77.70 -51.46 15.68
CA ALA A 6 -77.67 -50.01 15.88
C ALA A 6 -76.78 -49.55 17.04
N ALA A 7 -76.58 -50.40 18.05
CA ALA A 7 -75.71 -50.10 19.19
C ALA A 7 -74.22 -50.19 18.83
N GLY A 8 -73.86 -51.07 17.87
CA GLY A 8 -72.47 -51.19 17.40
C GLY A 8 -72.00 -49.99 16.59
N LEU A 9 -72.89 -49.36 15.81
CA LEU A 9 -72.55 -48.24 14.93
C LEU A 9 -72.38 -46.91 15.69
N LEU A 10 -73.09 -46.73 16.81
CA LEU A 10 -72.94 -45.54 17.65
C LEU A 10 -71.64 -45.56 18.49
N VAL A 11 -71.18 -46.74 18.89
CA VAL A 11 -69.93 -46.90 19.64
C VAL A 11 -68.71 -46.68 18.73
N THR A 12 -68.74 -47.14 17.49
CA THR A 12 -67.64 -46.95 16.55
C THR A 12 -67.50 -45.50 16.08
N LEU A 13 -68.60 -44.76 15.92
CA LEU A 13 -68.54 -43.33 15.59
C LEU A 13 -67.99 -42.49 16.75
N GLY A 14 -68.32 -42.86 18.00
CA GLY A 14 -67.79 -42.20 19.20
C GLY A 14 -66.28 -42.39 19.40
N LEU A 15 -65.75 -43.58 19.05
CA LEU A 15 -64.31 -43.84 19.12
C LEU A 15 -63.51 -43.06 18.07
N LEU A 16 -64.08 -42.86 16.87
CA LEU A 16 -63.44 -42.08 15.81
C LEU A 16 -63.38 -40.58 16.15
N ALA A 17 -64.39 -40.04 16.86
CA ALA A 17 -64.38 -38.66 17.32
C ALA A 17 -63.32 -38.40 18.41
N GLN A 18 -63.05 -39.36 19.29
CA GLN A 18 -61.96 -39.24 20.28
C GLN A 18 -60.56 -39.34 19.66
N ALA A 19 -60.40 -40.10 18.56
CA ALA A 19 -59.12 -40.19 17.85
C ALA A 19 -58.74 -38.88 17.13
N ALA A 20 -59.73 -38.08 16.72
CA ALA A 20 -59.50 -36.80 16.04
C ALA A 20 -59.13 -35.65 17.01
N LEU A 21 -59.57 -35.70 18.27
CA LEU A 21 -59.27 -34.67 19.28
C LEU A 21 -57.98 -34.92 20.09
N GLY A 22 -57.30 -36.04 19.83
CA GLY A 22 -56.09 -36.48 20.53
C GLY A 22 -54.76 -36.09 19.87
N GLN A 23 -54.73 -35.11 18.96
CA GLN A 23 -53.46 -34.52 18.49
C GLN A 23 -52.84 -33.64 19.59
N GLN A 24 -52.39 -34.32 20.64
CA GLN A 24 -51.55 -33.80 21.68
C GLN A 24 -50.20 -33.44 21.05
N ALA A 25 -49.82 -32.17 21.22
CA ALA A 25 -48.51 -31.64 20.86
C ALA A 25 -47.41 -32.60 21.35
N SER A 26 -46.55 -33.02 20.44
CA SER A 26 -45.42 -33.91 20.73
C SER A 26 -44.59 -33.35 21.90
N PRO A 27 -44.16 -34.17 22.87
CA PRO A 27 -43.36 -33.69 23.99
C PRO A 27 -42.05 -33.11 23.44
N SER A 28 -41.80 -31.83 23.71
CA SER A 28 -40.53 -31.19 23.33
C SER A 28 -39.41 -31.88 24.11
N ARG A 29 -38.56 -32.61 23.41
CA ARG A 29 -37.35 -33.22 23.97
C ARG A 29 -36.50 -32.10 24.59
N PRO A 30 -35.99 -32.24 25.84
CA PRO A 30 -35.22 -31.18 26.46
C PRO A 30 -33.99 -30.87 25.58
N ALA A 31 -33.92 -29.64 25.10
CA ALA A 31 -32.80 -29.15 24.31
C ALA A 31 -31.71 -28.67 25.26
N THR A 32 -30.50 -29.20 25.11
CA THR A 32 -29.32 -28.67 25.80
C THR A 32 -29.04 -27.28 25.26
N THR A 33 -29.08 -26.28 26.14
CA THR A 33 -28.75 -24.88 25.80
C THR A 33 -27.44 -24.48 26.46
N ALA A 34 -26.72 -23.55 25.85
CA ALA A 34 -25.52 -22.94 26.41
C ALA A 34 -25.67 -21.41 26.37
N VAL A 35 -25.11 -20.73 27.38
CA VAL A 35 -25.10 -19.27 27.43
C VAL A 35 -24.02 -18.78 26.47
N VAL A 36 -24.38 -17.87 25.56
CA VAL A 36 -23.45 -17.25 24.62
C VAL A 36 -23.02 -15.91 25.20
N GLU A 37 -21.71 -15.72 25.33
CA GLU A 37 -21.10 -14.44 25.70
C GLU A 37 -20.39 -13.83 24.50
N LEU A 38 -20.58 -12.52 24.32
CA LEU A 38 -19.87 -11.77 23.29
C LEU A 38 -18.45 -11.53 23.78
N SER A 39 -17.45 -12.02 23.04
CA SER A 39 -16.04 -11.76 23.30
C SER A 39 -15.37 -11.27 22.03
N GLU A 40 -14.35 -10.44 22.19
CA GLU A 40 -13.52 -10.00 21.08
C GLU A 40 -12.63 -11.16 20.63
N LEU A 41 -12.87 -11.67 19.43
CA LEU A 41 -12.01 -12.67 18.81
C LEU A 41 -10.81 -11.97 18.16
N GLN A 42 -9.63 -12.13 18.75
CA GLN A 42 -8.39 -11.68 18.12
C GLN A 42 -7.91 -12.72 17.13
N GLU A 43 -8.34 -12.59 15.87
CA GLU A 43 -7.84 -13.41 14.77
C GLU A 43 -6.58 -12.76 14.19
N THR A 44 -5.43 -13.40 14.41
CA THR A 44 -4.16 -12.95 13.84
C THR A 44 -3.88 -13.75 12.59
N VAL A 45 -3.78 -13.08 11.45
CA VAL A 45 -3.37 -13.70 10.18
C VAL A 45 -1.90 -13.39 9.95
N HIS A 46 -1.10 -14.41 9.67
CA HIS A 46 0.29 -14.24 9.25
C HIS A 46 0.35 -14.30 7.73
N LEU A 47 0.91 -13.24 7.14
CA LEU A 47 1.10 -13.13 5.71
C LEU A 47 2.58 -12.92 5.44
N ASP A 48 3.12 -13.72 4.53
CA ASP A 48 4.46 -13.50 4.01
C ASP A 48 4.43 -12.36 2.99
N GLY A 49 5.38 -11.44 3.11
CA GLY A 49 5.53 -10.30 2.21
C GLY A 49 7.00 -10.03 1.95
N VAL A 50 7.30 -9.43 0.80
CA VAL A 50 8.64 -8.99 0.43
C VAL A 50 8.70 -7.47 0.54
N ILE A 51 9.78 -6.95 1.11
CA ILE A 51 10.04 -5.52 1.18
C ILE A 51 10.84 -5.13 -0.06
N GLU A 52 10.35 -4.13 -0.80
CA GLU A 52 11.04 -3.56 -1.97
C GLU A 52 11.43 -2.12 -1.71
N ALA A 53 12.52 -1.68 -2.33
CA ALA A 53 12.96 -0.29 -2.26
C ALA A 53 11.94 0.61 -2.96
N VAL A 54 11.48 1.66 -2.28
CA VAL A 54 10.54 2.64 -2.86
C VAL A 54 11.16 3.37 -4.04
N GLN A 55 12.47 3.62 -3.98
CA GLN A 55 13.23 4.34 -5.00
C GLN A 55 14.59 3.65 -5.19
N GLN A 56 14.86 3.22 -6.42
CA GLN A 56 16.14 2.62 -6.80
C GLN A 56 16.62 3.30 -8.08
N SER A 57 17.87 3.76 -8.09
CA SER A 57 18.49 4.36 -9.27
C SER A 57 19.99 4.13 -9.26
N THR A 58 20.57 4.02 -10.46
CA THR A 58 22.01 3.93 -10.65
C THR A 58 22.56 5.33 -10.88
N VAL A 59 23.39 5.82 -9.96
CA VAL A 59 24.09 7.10 -10.13
C VAL A 59 25.24 6.92 -11.12
N SER A 60 25.37 7.82 -12.09
CA SER A 60 26.43 7.79 -13.10
C SER A 60 26.97 9.18 -13.35
N ALA A 61 28.26 9.27 -13.67
CA ALA A 61 28.87 10.54 -14.04
C ALA A 61 28.33 11.03 -15.39
N GLN A 62 28.08 12.33 -15.50
CA GLN A 62 27.62 12.96 -16.76
C GLN A 62 28.72 13.02 -17.82
N THR A 63 29.99 13.00 -17.39
CA THR A 63 31.15 13.09 -18.26
C THR A 63 32.16 12.01 -17.91
N SER A 64 32.83 11.47 -18.92
CA SER A 64 33.98 10.58 -18.70
C SER A 64 35.16 11.37 -18.13
N GLY A 65 35.91 10.74 -17.23
CA GLY A 65 37.09 11.35 -16.61
C GLY A 65 37.81 10.38 -15.67
N THR A 66 38.97 10.80 -15.20
CA THR A 66 39.75 10.05 -14.19
C THR A 66 39.18 10.36 -12.80
N VAL A 67 39.00 9.32 -11.97
CA VAL A 67 38.60 9.50 -10.57
C VAL A 67 39.75 10.13 -9.79
N GLN A 68 39.51 11.29 -9.20
CA GLN A 68 40.45 11.99 -8.32
C GLN A 68 40.24 11.58 -6.86
N SER A 69 38.99 11.44 -6.40
CA SER A 69 38.68 10.95 -5.06
C SER A 69 37.35 10.20 -4.99
N LEU A 70 37.28 9.27 -4.04
CA LEU A 70 36.10 8.46 -3.72
C LEU A 70 35.92 8.48 -2.18
N PRO A 71 35.12 9.40 -1.64
CA PRO A 71 35.02 9.60 -0.18
C PRO A 71 34.24 8.52 0.57
N TYR A 72 33.47 7.70 -0.14
CA TYR A 72 32.58 6.68 0.41
C TYR A 72 32.99 5.29 -0.06
N ASP A 73 32.78 4.27 0.77
CA ASP A 73 32.99 2.86 0.43
C ASP A 73 31.67 2.17 0.05
N VAL A 74 31.78 0.92 -0.38
CA VAL A 74 30.64 0.05 -0.65
C VAL A 74 29.82 -0.11 0.63
N ASP A 75 28.48 -0.08 0.48
CA ASP A 75 27.48 -0.18 1.56
C ASP A 75 27.37 1.04 2.49
N ASP A 76 28.12 2.12 2.25
CA ASP A 76 27.94 3.37 2.99
C ASP A 76 26.64 4.09 2.62
N SER A 77 26.04 4.77 3.61
CA SER A 77 24.88 5.63 3.41
C SER A 77 25.31 7.06 3.05
N VAL A 78 24.66 7.63 2.03
CA VAL A 78 24.93 9.00 1.54
C VAL A 78 23.69 9.86 1.66
N ALA A 79 23.85 11.13 2.02
CA ALA A 79 22.76 12.10 2.03
C ALA A 79 22.63 12.82 0.68
N ALA A 80 21.48 13.45 0.46
CA ALA A 80 21.26 14.24 -0.74
C ALA A 80 22.21 15.45 -0.77
N GLY A 81 22.95 15.59 -1.87
CA GLY A 81 23.93 16.66 -2.07
C GLY A 81 25.37 16.29 -1.72
N ASP A 82 25.60 15.08 -1.18
CA ASP A 82 26.95 14.64 -0.83
C ASP A 82 27.81 14.36 -2.07
N LEU A 83 29.10 14.65 -1.95
CA LEU A 83 30.09 14.32 -2.96
C LEU A 83 30.44 12.83 -2.88
N ILE A 84 29.92 12.04 -3.81
CA ILE A 84 30.16 10.60 -3.85
C ILE A 84 31.42 10.27 -4.66
N VAL A 85 31.71 11.02 -5.73
CA VAL A 85 32.90 10.84 -6.59
C VAL A 85 33.38 12.21 -7.06
N GLN A 86 34.68 12.48 -6.94
CA GLN A 86 35.32 13.61 -7.60
C GLN A 86 36.09 13.12 -8.82
N LEU A 87 35.80 13.71 -9.99
CA LEU A 87 36.59 13.52 -11.19
C LEU A 87 37.63 14.64 -11.32
N GLU A 88 38.75 14.33 -11.96
CA GLU A 88 39.77 15.31 -12.31
C GLU A 88 39.19 16.36 -13.28
N ASP A 89 39.32 17.65 -12.94
CA ASP A 89 38.59 18.75 -13.60
C ASP A 89 39.50 19.86 -14.17
N SER A 90 40.81 19.62 -14.25
CA SER A 90 41.80 20.62 -14.67
C SER A 90 41.53 21.25 -16.04
N GLU A 91 41.04 20.47 -17.01
CA GLU A 91 40.67 20.96 -18.34
C GLU A 91 39.40 21.81 -18.28
N GLN A 92 38.36 21.34 -17.59
CA GLN A 92 37.09 22.03 -17.41
C GLN A 92 37.31 23.38 -16.73
N ARG A 93 38.15 23.42 -15.68
CA ARG A 93 38.54 24.65 -14.98
C ARG A 93 39.29 25.61 -15.88
N SER A 94 40.15 25.10 -16.77
CA SER A 94 40.91 25.94 -17.71
C SER A 94 39.98 26.56 -18.76
N ARG A 95 39.04 25.79 -19.31
CA ARG A 95 38.02 26.30 -20.24
C ARG A 95 37.09 27.31 -19.58
N LEU A 96 36.69 27.07 -18.32
CA LEU A 96 35.89 28.02 -17.55
C LEU A 96 36.61 29.36 -17.39
N ARG A 97 37.90 29.35 -17.02
CA ARG A 97 38.69 30.59 -16.91
C ARG A 97 38.79 31.35 -18.23
N GLN A 98 38.97 30.64 -19.35
CA GLN A 98 39.00 31.26 -20.67
C GLN A 98 37.66 31.91 -21.03
N ALA A 99 36.54 31.22 -20.76
CA ALA A 99 35.20 31.74 -21.01
C ALA A 99 34.89 32.98 -20.14
N GLN A 100 35.32 32.98 -18.88
CA GLN A 100 35.17 34.12 -17.97
C GLN A 100 35.97 35.33 -18.45
N ALA A 101 37.22 35.15 -18.88
CA ALA A 101 38.01 36.25 -19.44
C ALA A 101 37.37 36.84 -20.72
N GLY A 102 36.81 35.99 -21.59
CA GLY A 102 36.08 36.45 -22.76
C GLY A 102 34.79 37.21 -22.43
N LEU A 103 34.10 36.82 -21.35
CA LEU A 103 32.95 37.56 -20.85
C LEU A 103 33.36 38.95 -20.34
N GLU A 104 34.41 39.04 -19.53
CA GLU A 104 34.93 40.31 -19.01
C GLU A 104 35.36 41.26 -20.14
N GLU A 105 36.02 40.75 -21.17
CA GLU A 105 36.38 41.53 -22.36
C GLU A 105 35.14 42.10 -23.08
N ALA A 106 34.11 41.26 -23.28
CA ALA A 106 32.88 41.67 -23.94
C ALA A 106 32.10 42.70 -23.11
N GLU A 107 32.07 42.56 -21.78
CA GLU A 107 31.45 43.52 -20.87
C GLU A 107 32.17 44.86 -20.89
N ALA A 108 33.51 44.86 -20.92
CA ALA A 108 34.30 46.09 -21.06
C ALA A 108 34.05 46.79 -22.40
N ALA A 109 34.00 46.03 -23.51
CA ALA A 109 33.68 46.56 -24.83
C ALA A 109 32.26 47.15 -24.88
N LEU A 110 31.29 46.50 -24.23
CA LEU A 110 29.92 47.01 -24.13
C LEU A 110 29.85 48.30 -23.31
N ALA A 111 30.55 48.37 -22.18
CA ALA A 111 30.61 49.56 -21.35
C ALA A 111 31.19 50.76 -22.11
N ASP A 112 32.30 50.54 -22.82
CA ASP A 112 32.92 51.56 -23.67
C ASP A 112 31.99 51.99 -24.82
N ALA A 113 31.33 51.05 -25.50
CA ALA A 113 30.35 51.34 -26.54
C ALA A 113 29.17 52.20 -26.02
N ARG A 114 28.67 51.92 -24.81
CA ARG A 114 27.63 52.72 -24.15
C ARG A 114 28.11 54.13 -23.82
N GLN A 115 29.30 54.26 -23.25
CA GLN A 115 29.88 55.56 -22.92
C GLN A 115 30.11 56.44 -24.17
N ARG A 116 30.48 55.82 -25.31
CA ARG A 116 30.60 56.53 -26.59
C ARG A 116 29.24 56.99 -27.11
N PHE A 117 28.20 56.17 -26.97
CA PHE A 117 26.84 56.50 -27.39
C PHE A 117 26.26 57.66 -26.58
N GLU A 118 26.44 57.68 -25.26
CA GLU A 118 25.97 58.76 -24.37
C GLU A 118 26.63 60.12 -24.63
N ARG A 119 27.77 60.15 -25.32
CA ARG A 119 28.51 61.38 -25.62
C ARG A 119 27.99 62.12 -26.85
N ILE A 120 27.18 61.47 -27.69
CA ILE A 120 26.59 62.04 -28.93
C ILE A 120 25.26 62.70 -28.59
#